data_AF-A0A7C5KBL6-F1
#
_entry.id   AF-A0A7C5KBL6-F1
#
_cell.length_a   1.000
_cell.length_b   1.000
_cell.length_c   1.000
_cell.angle_alpha   90.00
_cell.angle_beta   90.00
_cell.angle_gamma   90.00
#
_symmetry.space_group_name_H-M   'P 1'
#
loop_
_entity.id
_entity.type
_entity.pdbx_description
1 polymer ?
#
loop_
_entity_poly.entity_id
_entity_poly.type
_entity_poly.pdbx_seq_one_letter_code
_entity_poly.pdbx_strand_id
1 'polypeptide(L)'
;MRKKGFTLIELLVVVAIIAILAAMLLPVLSRARERARQATCMNNMEQLSLAVLMYVQDNDDYFPPTYYLTYTSEIGWDFATDTWWA
;
A
#
# COMPACT_ATOMS: atom_id res chain seq x y z
N MET A 1 19.44 56.10 1.66
CA MET A 1 18.63 55.48 0.57
C MET A 1 17.32 54.98 1.18
N ARG A 2 16.17 55.52 0.75
CA ARG A 2 14.86 55.17 1.32
C ARG A 2 14.43 53.81 0.75
N LYS A 3 14.39 52.76 1.59
CA LYS A 3 13.88 51.45 1.18
C LYS A 3 12.39 51.60 0.82
N LYS A 4 12.00 51.19 -0.38
CA LYS A 4 10.57 51.07 -0.74
C LYS A 4 9.98 49.92 0.10
N GLY A 5 8.98 50.23 0.92
CA GLY A 5 8.21 49.23 1.64
C GLY A 5 7.30 48.47 0.69
N PHE A 6 7.05 47.20 0.99
CA PHE A 6 6.06 46.39 0.29
C PHE A 6 4.68 47.01 0.49
N THR A 7 3.88 47.11 -0.57
CA THR A 7 2.50 47.57 -0.42
C THR A 7 1.63 46.42 0.10
N LEU A 8 0.60 46.71 0.89
CA LEU A 8 -0.34 45.70 1.38
C LEU A 8 -1.02 44.95 0.23
N ILE A 9 -1.25 45.63 -0.90
CA ILE A 9 -1.88 45.07 -2.10
C ILE A 9 -0.99 43.98 -2.72
N GLU A 10 0.32 44.22 -2.86
CA GLU A 10 1.25 43.23 -3.40
C GLU A 10 1.27 41.96 -2.55
N LEU A 11 1.26 42.09 -1.22
CA LEU A 11 1.26 40.93 -0.33
C LEU A 11 -0.07 40.16 -0.39
N LEU A 12 -1.20 40.89 -0.50
CA LEU A 12 -2.53 40.31 -0.54
C LEU A 12 -2.78 39.52 -1.83
N VAL A 13 -2.34 40.03 -2.99
CA VAL A 13 -2.48 39.34 -4.28
C VAL A 13 -1.68 38.03 -4.27
N VAL A 14 -0.48 38.02 -3.68
CA VAL A 14 0.37 36.83 -3.63
C VAL A 14 -0.27 35.71 -2.81
N VAL A 15 -0.78 36.02 -1.60
CA VAL A 15 -1.44 34.99 -0.78
C VAL A 15 -2.74 34.49 -1.43
N ALA A 16 -3.46 35.35 -2.14
CA ALA A 16 -4.66 34.95 -2.89
C ALA A 16 -4.33 33.94 -3.99
N ILE A 17 -3.27 34.17 -4.77
CA ILE A 17 -2.83 33.24 -5.81
C ILE A 17 -2.36 31.91 -5.19
N ILE A 18 -1.57 31.94 -4.11
CA ILE A 18 -1.11 30.73 -3.41
C ILE A 18 -2.30 29.91 -2.89
N ALA A 19 -3.32 30.57 -2.33
CA ALA A 19 -4.50 29.91 -1.80
C ALA A 19 -5.28 29.16 -2.90
N ILE A 20 -5.45 29.77 -4.08
CA ILE A 20 -6.11 29.14 -5.23
C ILE A 20 -5.33 27.90 -5.70
N LEU A 21 -4.00 28.03 -5.83
CA LEU A 21 -3.14 26.91 -6.24
C LEU A 21 -3.18 25.77 -5.21
N ALA A 22 -3.07 26.09 -3.93
CA ALA A 22 -3.12 25.10 -2.84
C ALA A 22 -4.47 24.39 -2.78
N ALA A 23 -5.59 25.11 -2.97
CA ALA A 23 -6.93 24.54 -2.98
C ALA A 23 -7.12 23.48 -4.08
N MET A 24 -6.46 23.63 -5.23
CA MET A 24 -6.48 22.61 -6.29
C MET A 24 -5.49 21.46 -6.02
N LEU A 25 -4.35 21.73 -5.37
CA LEU A 25 -3.31 20.73 -5.13
C LEU A 25 -3.62 19.76 -3.98
N LEU A 26 -4.14 20.25 -2.86
CA LEU A 26 -4.46 19.42 -1.69
C LEU A 26 -5.39 18.22 -1.99
N PRO A 27 -6.52 18.38 -2.72
CA PRO A 27 -7.39 17.24 -3.02
C PRO A 27 -6.77 16.25 -4.00
N VAL A 28 -5.90 16.72 -4.91
CA VAL A 28 -5.19 15.85 -5.85
C VAL A 28 -4.11 15.05 -5.11
N LEU A 29 -3.38 15.69 -4.19
CA LEU A 29 -2.33 15.06 -3.41
C LEU A 29 -2.87 13.96 -2.47
N SER A 30 -4.05 14.16 -1.86
CA SER A 30 -4.67 13.13 -1.03
C SER A 30 -5.04 11.88 -1.83
N ARG A 31 -5.63 12.07 -3.03
CA ARG A 31 -5.94 10.97 -3.96
C ARG A 31 -4.68 10.28 -4.45
N ALA A 32 -3.64 11.03 -4.81
CA ALA A 32 -2.37 10.48 -5.27
C ALA A 32 -1.70 9.61 -4.20
N ARG A 33 -1.71 10.04 -2.93
CA ARG A 33 -1.19 9.26 -1.79
C ARG A 33 -1.94 7.94 -1.62
N GLU A 34 -3.26 7.95 -1.73
CA GLU A 34 -4.07 6.74 -1.61
C GLU A 34 -3.79 5.77 -2.76
N ARG A 35 -3.69 6.28 -4.00
CA ARG A 35 -3.28 5.46 -5.15
C ARG A 35 -1.88 4.86 -4.97
N ALA A 36 -0.93 5.61 -4.42
CA ALA A 36 0.40 5.10 -4.13
C ALA A 36 0.37 3.95 -3.11
N ARG A 37 -0.43 4.07 -2.04
CA ARG A 37 -0.63 2.98 -1.05
C ARG A 37 -1.25 1.73 -1.69
N GLN A 38 -2.26 1.92 -2.53
CA GLN A 38 -2.89 0.82 -3.27
C GLN A 38 -1.88 0.11 -4.18
N ALA A 39 -1.06 0.87 -4.91
CA ALA A 39 -0.02 0.33 -5.77
C ALA A 39 1.04 -0.45 -4.98
N THR A 40 1.50 0.06 -3.84
CA THR A 40 2.42 -0.68 -2.96
C THR A 40 1.79 -1.97 -2.45
N CYS A 41 0.53 -1.92 -1.99
CA CYS A 41 -0.17 -3.11 -1.49
C CYS A 41 -0.30 -4.18 -2.58
N MET A 42 -0.74 -3.79 -3.78
CA MET A 42 -0.86 -4.67 -4.94
C MET A 42 0.48 -5.33 -5.27
N ASN A 43 1.56 -4.54 -5.35
CA ASN A 43 2.91 -5.05 -5.61
C ASN A 43 3.40 -6.02 -4.52
N ASN A 44 3.06 -5.78 -3.26
CA ASN A 44 3.39 -6.72 -2.18
C ASN A 44 2.63 -8.05 -2.33
N MET A 45 1.34 -8.00 -2.70
CA MET A 45 0.54 -9.21 -2.91
C MET A 45 1.03 -10.01 -4.12
N GLU A 46 1.42 -9.34 -5.21
CA GLU A 46 2.04 -9.98 -6.37
C GLU A 46 3.38 -10.64 -5.98
N GLN A 47 4.21 -9.99 -5.19
CA GLN A 47 5.46 -10.59 -4.71
C GLN A 47 5.22 -11.82 -3.83
N LEU A 48 4.21 -11.77 -2.95
CA LEU A 48 3.83 -12.92 -2.13
C LEU A 48 3.28 -14.07 -2.98
N SER A 49 2.42 -13.80 -3.96
CA SER A 49 1.88 -14.86 -4.82
C SER A 49 2.98 -15.52 -5.65
N LEU A 50 3.92 -14.74 -6.19
CA LEU A 50 5.10 -15.26 -6.87
C LEU A 50 5.95 -16.11 -5.94
N ALA A 51 6.21 -15.66 -4.70
CA ALA A 51 6.98 -16.43 -3.73
C ALA A 51 6.32 -17.77 -3.39
N VAL A 52 5.00 -17.80 -3.24
CA VAL A 52 4.22 -19.03 -3.01
C VAL A 52 4.33 -19.96 -4.22
N LEU A 53 4.16 -19.45 -5.44
CA LEU A 53 4.27 -20.26 -6.65
C LEU A 53 5.68 -20.86 -6.83
N MET A 54 6.72 -20.07 -6.55
CA MET A 54 8.10 -20.56 -6.56
C MET A 54 8.31 -21.68 -5.54
N TYR A 55 7.78 -21.52 -4.32
CA TYR A 55 7.88 -22.56 -3.29
C TYR A 55 7.19 -23.86 -3.72
N VAL A 56 5.96 -23.78 -4.26
CA VAL A 56 5.20 -24.95 -4.73
C VAL A 56 5.97 -25.70 -5.80
N GLN A 57 6.55 -24.98 -6.76
CA GLN A 57 7.36 -25.58 -7.83
C GLN A 57 8.61 -26.29 -7.29
N ASP A 58 9.22 -25.76 -6.25
CA ASP A 58 10.44 -26.32 -5.65
C ASP A 58 10.18 -27.44 -4.63
N ASN A 59 8.95 -27.59 -4.14
CA ASN A 59 8.56 -28.48 -3.04
C ASN A 59 7.46 -29.47 -3.46
N ASP A 60 7.67 -30.25 -4.53
CA ASP A 60 6.77 -31.34 -4.97
C ASP A 60 5.28 -30.94 -5.03
N ASP A 61 4.98 -29.73 -5.51
CA ASP A 61 3.63 -29.15 -5.61
C ASP A 61 2.90 -28.91 -4.26
N TYR A 62 3.62 -28.95 -3.15
CA TYR A 62 3.12 -28.64 -1.82
C TYR A 62 3.20 -27.13 -1.51
N PHE A 63 2.08 -26.53 -1.11
CA PHE A 63 1.99 -25.13 -0.64
C PHE A 63 2.84 -24.82 0.63
N PRO A 64 3.22 -23.55 0.90
CA PRO A 64 3.89 -23.24 2.16
C PRO A 64 3.01 -23.60 3.37
N PRO A 65 3.57 -24.23 4.43
CA PRO A 65 2.79 -24.60 5.61
C PRO A 65 2.25 -23.34 6.29
N THR A 66 0.93 -23.22 6.39
CA THR A 66 0.26 -22.16 7.13
C THR A 66 -0.14 -22.66 8.51
N TYR A 67 0.17 -21.91 9.56
CA TYR A 67 -0.33 -22.24 10.89
C TYR A 67 -1.82 -21.88 10.98
N TYR A 68 -2.67 -22.86 11.28
CA TYR A 68 -4.01 -22.61 11.78
C TYR A 68 -4.02 -22.90 13.28
N LEU A 69 -4.48 -21.95 14.08
CA LEU A 69 -4.81 -22.22 15.49
C LEU A 69 -6.16 -22.95 15.51
N THR A 70 -6.13 -24.26 15.35
CA THR A 70 -7.30 -25.11 15.65
C THR A 70 -7.49 -25.08 17.17
N TYR A 71 -8.75 -25.01 17.66
CA TYR A 71 -9.04 -25.06 19.10
C TYR A 71 -8.67 -26.41 19.76
N THR A 72 -8.10 -27.34 18.99
CA THR A 72 -7.49 -28.59 19.45
C THR A 72 -5.97 -28.40 19.47
N SER A 73 -5.30 -28.81 20.55
CA SER A 73 -3.86 -28.69 20.75
C SER A 73 -3.01 -29.62 19.86
N GLU A 74 -3.49 -29.94 18.66
CA GLU A 74 -2.78 -30.76 17.68
C GLU A 74 -2.25 -29.84 16.59
N ILE A 75 -0.93 -29.63 16.59
CA ILE A 75 -0.21 -29.02 15.47
C ILE A 75 -0.15 -30.09 14.37
N GLY A 76 -1.21 -30.17 13.56
CA GLY A 76 -1.23 -30.96 12.33
C GLY A 76 -0.61 -30.16 11.18
N TRP A 77 0.29 -30.79 10.41
CA TRP A 77 0.71 -30.27 9.11
C TRP A 77 -0.42 -30.49 8.11
N ASP A 78 -1.54 -29.78 8.26
CA ASP A 78 -2.72 -29.94 7.40
C ASP A 78 -2.47 -29.19 6.09
N PHE A 79 -1.68 -29.84 5.23
CA PHE A 79 -1.62 -29.56 3.82
C PHE A 79 -2.97 -29.89 3.22
N ALA A 80 -3.51 -29.02 2.38
CA ALA A 80 -4.87 -29.07 1.84
C ALA A 80 -5.17 -30.28 0.91
N THR A 81 -4.89 -31.52 1.33
CA THR A 81 -5.09 -32.76 0.55
C THR A 81 -5.59 -33.99 1.34
N ASP A 82 -6.00 -33.89 2.62
CA ASP A 82 -6.46 -35.09 3.36
C ASP A 82 -7.97 -35.36 3.27
N THR A 83 -8.53 -35.20 2.08
CA THR A 83 -9.68 -36.01 1.63
C THR A 83 -9.35 -36.34 0.16
N TRP A 84 -9.17 -37.60 -0.27
CA TRP A 84 -10.27 -38.53 -0.53
C TRP A 84 -9.88 -40.02 -0.70
N TRP A 85 -8.65 -40.49 -0.45
CA TRP A 85 -8.32 -41.94 -0.26
C TRP A 85 -6.83 -42.18 0.04
N ALA A 86 -6.50 -42.64 1.24
CA ALA A 86 -5.39 -43.55 1.58
C ALA A 86 -5.55 -44.01 3.03
#